data_AF-A0A353M374-F1
#
_entry.id   AF-A0A353M374-F1
#
_cell.length_a   1.000
_cell.length_b   1.000
_cell.length_c   1.000
_cell.angle_alpha   90.00
_cell.angle_beta   90.00
_cell.angle_gamma   90.00
#
_symmetry.space_group_name_H-M   'P 1'
#
loop_
_entity.id
_entity.type
_entity.pdbx_description
1 polymer ?
#
loop_
_entity_poly.entity_id
_entity_poly.type
_entity_poly.pdbx_seq_one_letter_code
_entity_poly.pdbx_strand_id
1 'polypeptide(L)'
;MARLKEETRLLRHDDVPLFETIGNGLVRLHLGALGGRLPMQTVNRFFVLTAAKGRGSVGGFEQKLEVLKELCQDRALDSFLEEYRQAGYPPMSHSPRYREQYAPSYRVVSSDFALYYPVFTGVDELLRNQKPITVAIDGRSGSGKSYLAKLLHDVYGCPVISMDHFFLQPKQRTKKRLGEPGGNIDYERFQREVLTKLKGGDSFSYRIYDCQEDNFLASPVMSPHPLTIVEGSYSHHPALAAGHDLKVF
;
A
#
# COMPACT_ATOMS: atom_id res chain seq x y z
N MET A 1 13.25 -12.75 4.79
CA MET A 1 14.06 -12.09 3.74
C MET A 1 15.09 -12.98 3.08
N ALA A 2 15.90 -13.77 3.81
CA ALA A 2 16.97 -14.60 3.21
C ALA A 2 16.46 -15.56 2.12
N ARG A 3 15.35 -16.28 2.38
CA ARG A 3 14.72 -17.19 1.42
C ARG A 3 14.30 -16.52 0.10
N LEU A 4 13.64 -15.36 0.18
CA LEU A 4 13.19 -14.63 -1.02
C LEU A 4 14.36 -14.16 -1.87
N LYS A 5 15.45 -13.68 -1.23
CA LYS A 5 16.66 -13.27 -1.94
C LYS A 5 17.32 -14.44 -2.68
N GLU A 6 17.37 -15.61 -2.05
CA GLU A 6 17.96 -16.80 -2.66
C GLU A 6 17.11 -17.30 -3.83
N GLU A 7 15.80 -17.36 -3.65
CA GLU A 7 14.85 -17.73 -4.72
C GLU A 7 15.00 -16.82 -5.94
N THR A 8 15.15 -15.50 -5.74
CA THR A 8 15.29 -14.52 -6.83
C THR A 8 16.60 -14.61 -7.60
N ARG A 9 17.67 -15.16 -7.01
CA ARG A 9 18.99 -15.28 -7.69
C ARG A 9 18.97 -16.29 -8.84
N LEU A 10 18.08 -17.28 -8.74
CA LEU A 10 17.98 -18.37 -9.69
C LEU A 10 16.86 -18.16 -10.73
N LEU A 11 16.15 -17.03 -10.64
CA LEU A 11 15.05 -16.72 -11.55
C LEU A 11 15.58 -16.32 -12.92
N ARG A 12 15.03 -16.97 -13.94
CA ARG A 12 15.16 -16.52 -15.32
C ARG A 12 14.08 -15.46 -15.57
N HIS A 13 14.34 -14.57 -16.51
CA HIS A 13 13.32 -13.65 -16.97
C HIS A 13 12.32 -14.45 -17.81
N ASP A 14 11.07 -14.44 -17.37
CA ASP A 14 9.99 -15.20 -17.99
C ASP A 14 9.03 -14.23 -18.71
N ASP A 15 8.60 -14.60 -19.91
CA ASP A 15 7.61 -13.85 -20.71
C ASP A 15 6.18 -14.12 -20.20
N VAL A 16 5.96 -13.79 -18.93
CA VAL A 16 4.68 -13.95 -18.22
C VAL A 16 4.19 -12.57 -17.76
N PRO A 17 2.86 -12.37 -17.64
CA PRO A 17 2.33 -11.12 -17.12
C PRO A 17 2.84 -10.88 -15.69
N LEU A 18 3.18 -9.63 -15.37
CA LEU A 18 3.66 -9.27 -14.02
C LEU A 18 2.66 -9.63 -12.92
N PHE A 19 1.38 -9.38 -13.19
CA PHE A 19 0.27 -9.72 -12.31
C PHE A 19 -0.74 -10.61 -13.04
N GLU A 20 -1.13 -11.71 -12.41
CA GLU A 20 -2.14 -12.63 -12.90
C GLU A 20 -3.27 -12.76 -11.86
N THR A 21 -4.50 -12.44 -12.25
CA THR A 21 -5.67 -12.52 -11.35
C THR A 21 -6.01 -13.97 -11.04
N ILE A 22 -6.16 -14.30 -9.75
CA ILE A 22 -6.58 -15.63 -9.27
C ILE A 22 -7.92 -15.60 -8.51
N GLY A 23 -8.65 -14.49 -8.62
CA GLY A 23 -9.95 -14.29 -7.99
C GLY A 23 -9.89 -13.84 -6.54
N ASN A 24 -11.06 -13.55 -5.96
CA ASN A 24 -11.23 -13.14 -4.56
C ASN A 24 -10.33 -11.96 -4.11
N GLY A 25 -10.06 -11.02 -5.02
CA GLY A 25 -9.17 -9.88 -4.75
C GLY A 25 -7.72 -10.26 -4.49
N LEU A 26 -7.24 -11.35 -5.10
CA LEU A 26 -5.86 -11.82 -5.07
C LEU A 26 -5.29 -11.93 -6.48
N VAL A 27 -4.00 -11.68 -6.59
CA VAL A 27 -3.20 -11.81 -7.80
C VAL A 27 -1.91 -12.58 -7.51
N ARG A 28 -1.37 -13.28 -8.51
CA ARG A 28 0.03 -13.74 -8.49
C ARG A 28 0.90 -12.61 -9.04
N LEU A 29 1.83 -12.13 -8.23
CA LEU A 29 2.93 -11.28 -8.64
C LEU A 29 4.10 -12.17 -9.06
N HIS A 30 4.37 -12.23 -10.36
CA HIS A 30 5.44 -13.04 -10.95
C HIS A 30 6.80 -12.35 -10.77
N LEU A 31 7.70 -12.98 -10.02
CA LEU A 31 8.99 -12.41 -9.62
C LEU A 31 9.97 -12.33 -10.80
N GLY A 32 9.93 -13.29 -11.73
CA GLY A 32 10.74 -13.27 -12.95
C GLY A 32 10.40 -12.09 -13.88
N ALA A 33 9.12 -11.71 -13.94
CA ALA A 33 8.63 -10.56 -14.72
C ALA A 33 8.89 -9.20 -14.06
N LEU A 34 9.17 -9.17 -12.74
CA LEU A 34 9.37 -7.93 -11.99
C LEU A 34 10.64 -7.19 -12.41
N GLY A 35 11.67 -7.89 -12.90
CA GLY A 35 12.85 -7.30 -13.52
C GLY A 35 13.60 -6.28 -12.64
N GLY A 36 13.51 -6.39 -11.31
CA GLY A 36 14.13 -5.45 -10.37
C GLY A 36 13.44 -4.07 -10.24
N ARG A 37 12.25 -3.88 -10.83
CA ARG A 37 11.48 -2.62 -10.75
C ARG A 37 11.01 -2.27 -9.33
N LEU A 38 10.82 -3.27 -8.48
CA LEU A 38 10.60 -3.11 -7.05
C LEU A 38 11.66 -3.86 -6.23
N PRO A 39 12.13 -3.28 -5.11
CA PRO A 39 12.94 -4.01 -4.15
C PRO A 39 12.20 -5.23 -3.59
N MET A 40 12.93 -6.33 -3.39
CA MET A 40 12.36 -7.55 -2.80
C MET A 40 11.84 -7.33 -1.38
N GLN A 41 12.36 -6.32 -0.67
CA GLN A 41 11.83 -5.89 0.61
C GLN A 41 10.38 -5.40 0.47
N THR A 42 10.09 -4.54 -0.51
CA THR A 42 8.74 -4.04 -0.81
C THR A 42 7.81 -5.19 -1.20
N VAL A 43 8.26 -6.07 -2.08
CA VAL A 43 7.50 -7.28 -2.49
C VAL A 43 7.17 -8.17 -1.29
N ASN A 44 8.14 -8.40 -0.40
CA ASN A 44 7.90 -9.19 0.81
C ASN A 44 6.86 -8.53 1.72
N ARG A 45 6.86 -7.19 1.83
CA ARG A 45 5.85 -6.46 2.61
C ARG A 45 4.46 -6.60 1.99
N PHE A 46 4.32 -6.56 0.66
CA PHE A 46 3.04 -6.85 -0.01
C PHE A 46 2.49 -8.22 0.38
N PHE A 47 3.35 -9.24 0.36
CA PHE A 47 2.98 -10.60 0.74
C PHE A 47 2.55 -10.70 2.21
N VAL A 48 3.34 -10.15 3.14
CA VAL A 48 3.03 -10.17 4.58
C VAL A 48 1.73 -9.45 4.89
N LEU A 49 1.53 -8.25 4.33
CA LEU A 49 0.30 -7.47 4.50
C LEU A 49 -0.91 -8.20 3.92
N THR A 50 -0.75 -8.87 2.77
CA THR A 50 -1.82 -9.69 2.19
C THR A 50 -2.22 -10.84 3.11
N ALA A 51 -1.22 -11.57 3.64
CA ALA A 51 -1.45 -12.69 4.55
C ALA A 51 -2.10 -12.25 5.87
N ALA A 52 -1.73 -11.07 6.38
CA ALA A 52 -2.26 -10.53 7.63
C ALA A 52 -3.74 -10.10 7.57
N LYS A 53 -4.30 -9.85 6.37
CA LYS A 53 -5.70 -9.42 6.20
C LYS A 53 -6.74 -10.47 6.66
N GLY A 54 -6.34 -11.70 7.01
CA GLY A 54 -7.21 -12.72 7.59
C GLY A 54 -8.42 -13.02 6.71
N ARG A 55 -8.24 -13.82 5.65
CA ARG A 55 -9.32 -14.15 4.72
C ARG A 55 -9.88 -15.55 4.99
N GLY A 56 -11.17 -15.61 5.34
CA GLY A 56 -11.92 -16.86 5.52
C GLY A 56 -11.85 -17.43 6.94
N SER A 57 -12.38 -18.64 7.09
CA SER A 57 -12.40 -19.40 8.34
C SER A 57 -12.11 -20.87 8.06
N VAL A 58 -11.71 -21.63 9.10
CA VAL A 58 -11.54 -23.09 8.97
C VAL A 58 -12.83 -23.75 8.48
N GLY A 59 -13.99 -23.39 9.03
CA GLY A 59 -15.27 -23.94 8.58
C GLY A 59 -15.58 -23.63 7.10
N GLY A 60 -15.29 -22.40 6.64
CA GLY A 60 -15.45 -22.05 5.22
C GLY A 60 -14.45 -22.75 4.30
N PHE A 61 -13.27 -23.11 4.82
CA PHE A 61 -12.31 -23.95 4.10
C PHE A 61 -12.79 -25.40 4.02
N GLU A 62 -13.28 -25.98 5.11
CA GLU A 62 -13.85 -27.33 5.15
C GLU A 62 -15.03 -27.48 4.18
N GLN A 63 -15.93 -26.50 4.10
CA GLN A 63 -17.03 -26.50 3.12
C GLN A 63 -16.51 -26.59 1.68
N LYS A 64 -15.39 -25.94 1.35
CA LYS A 64 -14.78 -26.03 0.02
C LYS A 64 -14.12 -27.38 -0.23
N LEU A 65 -13.59 -28.04 0.82
CA LEU A 65 -13.04 -29.39 0.70
C LEU A 65 -14.14 -30.42 0.43
N GLU A 66 -15.35 -30.24 0.97
CA GLU A 66 -16.48 -31.11 0.64
C GLU A 66 -16.87 -30.98 -0.83
N VAL A 67 -16.92 -29.75 -1.38
CA VAL A 67 -17.12 -29.54 -2.83
C VAL A 67 -16.03 -30.23 -3.65
N LEU A 68 -14.77 -30.20 -3.20
CA LEU A 68 -13.68 -30.90 -3.88
C LEU A 68 -13.88 -32.43 -3.89
N LYS A 69 -14.34 -33.02 -2.78
CA LYS A 69 -14.65 -34.46 -2.70
C LYS A 69 -15.79 -34.86 -3.63
N GLU A 70 -16.84 -34.04 -3.71
CA GLU A 70 -17.96 -34.28 -4.63
C GLU A 70 -17.51 -34.31 -6.10
N LEU A 71 -16.57 -33.43 -6.45
CA LEU A 71 -16.02 -33.33 -7.81
C LEU A 71 -14.95 -34.39 -8.12
N CYS A 72 -14.25 -34.90 -7.11
CA CYS A 72 -13.16 -35.86 -7.25
C CYS A 72 -13.43 -37.10 -6.41
N GLN A 73 -14.11 -38.08 -7.01
CA GLN A 73 -14.49 -39.34 -6.37
C GLN A 73 -13.31 -40.34 -6.31
N ASP A 74 -12.20 -39.92 -5.71
CA ASP A 74 -10.99 -40.73 -5.51
C ASP A 74 -10.78 -41.05 -4.02
N ARG A 75 -10.75 -42.33 -3.66
CA ARG A 75 -10.53 -42.78 -2.26
C ARG A 75 -9.18 -42.33 -1.69
N ALA A 76 -8.17 -42.12 -2.56
CA ALA A 76 -6.88 -41.60 -2.12
C ALA A 76 -7.00 -40.14 -1.63
N LEU A 77 -7.89 -39.36 -2.23
CA LEU A 77 -8.15 -37.99 -1.81
C LEU A 77 -8.82 -37.94 -0.44
N ASP A 78 -9.80 -38.81 -0.18
CA ASP A 78 -10.49 -38.85 1.13
C ASP A 78 -9.52 -39.15 2.27
N SER A 79 -8.67 -40.16 2.09
CA SER A 79 -7.66 -40.55 3.08
C SER A 79 -6.68 -39.40 3.34
N PHE A 80 -6.21 -38.74 2.27
CA PHE A 80 -5.33 -37.59 2.35
C PHE A 80 -5.97 -36.40 3.10
N LEU A 81 -7.23 -36.08 2.80
CA LEU A 81 -7.92 -34.95 3.42
C LEU A 81 -8.16 -35.16 4.92
N GLU A 82 -8.38 -36.40 5.35
CA GLU A 82 -8.51 -36.74 6.77
C GLU A 82 -7.17 -36.59 7.51
N GLU A 83 -6.08 -37.10 6.95
CA GLU A 83 -4.72 -36.88 7.50
C GLU A 83 -4.38 -35.38 7.56
N TYR A 84 -4.72 -34.63 6.51
CA TYR A 84 -4.47 -33.19 6.44
C TYR A 84 -5.29 -32.41 7.47
N ARG A 85 -6.53 -32.83 7.75
CA ARG A 85 -7.37 -32.29 8.84
C ARG A 85 -6.76 -32.58 10.20
N GLN A 86 -6.33 -33.82 10.46
CA GLN A 86 -5.71 -34.21 11.73
C GLN A 86 -4.41 -33.44 12.01
N ALA A 87 -3.67 -33.09 10.96
CA ALA A 87 -2.48 -32.25 11.06
C ALA A 87 -2.78 -30.74 11.29
N GLY A 88 -4.05 -30.33 11.30
CA GLY A 88 -4.46 -28.94 11.50
C GLY A 88 -4.28 -28.04 10.28
N TYR A 89 -4.42 -28.60 9.07
CA TYR A 89 -4.31 -27.88 7.79
C TYR A 89 -3.02 -27.07 7.62
N PRO A 90 -1.83 -27.70 7.77
CA PRO A 90 -0.57 -27.00 7.62
C PRO A 90 -0.40 -26.44 6.20
N PRO A 91 0.30 -25.31 6.00
CA PRO A 91 0.50 -24.74 4.66
C PRO A 91 1.13 -25.74 3.67
N MET A 92 0.42 -26.01 2.57
CA MET A 92 0.89 -26.88 1.51
C MET A 92 1.95 -26.20 0.65
N SER A 93 2.99 -26.95 0.28
CA SER A 93 4.03 -26.51 -0.65
C SER A 93 3.93 -27.24 -1.98
N HIS A 94 4.43 -26.63 -3.06
CA HIS A 94 4.52 -27.30 -4.35
C HIS A 94 5.37 -28.57 -4.26
N SER A 95 4.91 -29.64 -4.92
CA SER A 95 5.66 -30.91 -5.03
C SER A 95 6.94 -30.73 -5.85
N PRO A 96 7.95 -31.61 -5.70
CA PRO A 96 9.18 -31.55 -6.50
C PRO A 96 8.90 -31.53 -8.01
N ARG A 97 8.05 -32.43 -8.49
CA ARG A 97 7.61 -32.50 -9.90
C ARG A 97 7.00 -31.18 -10.39
N TYR A 98 6.16 -30.55 -9.57
CA TYR A 98 5.57 -29.26 -9.91
C TYR A 98 6.64 -28.15 -9.99
N ARG A 99 7.61 -28.14 -9.08
CA ARG A 99 8.70 -27.15 -9.10
C ARG A 99 9.60 -27.32 -10.32
N GLU A 100 9.93 -28.56 -10.69
CA GLU A 100 10.72 -28.86 -11.89
C GLU A 100 10.03 -28.42 -13.17
N GLN A 101 8.71 -28.64 -13.27
CA GLN A 101 7.95 -28.36 -14.49
C GLN A 101 7.55 -26.89 -14.62
N TYR A 102 7.20 -26.22 -13.53
CA TYR A 102 6.59 -24.89 -13.56
C TYR A 102 7.45 -23.79 -12.92
N ALA A 103 8.53 -24.14 -12.24
CA ALA A 103 9.43 -23.21 -11.53
C ALA A 103 8.67 -22.01 -10.89
N PRO A 104 7.62 -22.26 -10.07
CA PRO A 104 6.63 -21.25 -9.72
C PRO A 104 7.27 -20.14 -8.88
N SER A 105 7.62 -19.04 -9.55
CA SER A 105 8.34 -17.92 -8.97
C SER A 105 7.42 -16.73 -8.75
N TYR A 106 6.33 -16.93 -8.02
CA TYR A 106 5.37 -15.86 -7.74
C TYR A 106 5.10 -15.67 -6.25
N ARG A 107 4.46 -14.55 -5.93
CA ARG A 107 3.85 -14.30 -4.62
C ARG A 107 2.37 -13.99 -4.80
N VAL A 108 1.54 -14.58 -3.94
CA VAL A 108 0.12 -14.24 -3.90
C VAL A 108 -0.04 -12.96 -3.07
N VAL A 109 -0.54 -11.89 -3.68
CA VAL A 109 -0.70 -10.58 -3.06
C VAL A 109 -2.11 -10.02 -3.31
N SER A 110 -2.55 -9.05 -2.51
CA SER A 110 -3.81 -8.32 -2.72
C SER A 110 -3.81 -7.66 -4.10
N SER A 111 -4.96 -7.68 -4.77
CA SER A 111 -5.13 -6.96 -6.06
C SER A 111 -4.87 -5.46 -5.94
N ASP A 112 -4.97 -4.88 -4.74
CA ASP A 112 -4.60 -3.48 -4.48
C ASP A 112 -3.16 -3.17 -4.88
N PHE A 113 -2.24 -4.11 -4.66
CA PHE A 113 -0.82 -3.92 -5.00
C PHE A 113 -0.58 -3.96 -6.50
N ALA A 114 -1.43 -4.65 -7.27
CA ALA A 114 -1.43 -4.57 -8.73
C ALA A 114 -2.04 -3.24 -9.20
N LEU A 115 -3.17 -2.82 -8.61
CA LEU A 115 -3.85 -1.56 -8.95
C LEU A 115 -2.93 -0.35 -8.74
N TYR A 116 -2.26 -0.27 -7.59
CA TYR A 116 -1.38 0.85 -7.24
C TYR A 116 0.09 0.58 -7.56
N TYR A 117 0.40 -0.45 -8.35
CA TYR A 117 1.77 -0.81 -8.71
C TYR A 117 2.59 0.38 -9.26
N PRO A 118 2.06 1.24 -10.17
CA PRO A 118 2.81 2.39 -10.66
C PRO A 118 3.24 3.38 -9.57
N VAL A 119 2.42 3.52 -8.52
CA VAL A 119 2.72 4.40 -7.38
C VAL A 119 3.86 3.81 -6.57
N PHE A 120 3.81 2.51 -6.26
CA PHE A 120 4.89 1.86 -5.52
C PHE A 120 6.22 1.92 -6.28
N THR A 121 6.21 1.69 -7.59
CA THR A 121 7.42 1.80 -8.41
C THR A 121 7.98 3.23 -8.44
N GLY A 122 7.13 4.25 -8.59
CA GLY A 122 7.56 5.64 -8.57
C GLY A 122 8.17 6.05 -7.22
N VAL A 123 7.57 5.58 -6.12
CA VAL A 123 8.10 5.80 -4.77
C VAL A 123 9.46 5.13 -4.57
N ASP A 124 9.59 3.85 -4.91
CA ASP A 124 10.85 3.11 -4.75
C ASP A 124 11.96 3.60 -5.71
N GLU A 125 11.60 4.14 -6.88
CA GLU A 125 12.54 4.82 -7.78
C GLU A 125 13.06 6.11 -7.15
N LEU A 126 12.19 6.98 -6.66
CA LEU A 126 12.58 8.22 -6.00
C LEU A 126 13.42 7.97 -4.75
N LEU A 127 13.02 7.00 -3.92
CA LEU A 127 13.76 6.62 -2.71
C LEU A 127 15.17 6.07 -2.98
N ARG A 128 15.44 5.55 -4.19
CA ARG A 128 16.80 5.14 -4.58
C ARG A 128 17.69 6.33 -4.91
N ASN A 129 17.11 7.42 -5.41
CA ASN A 129 17.85 8.55 -5.96
C ASN A 129 17.99 9.71 -4.96
N GLN A 130 16.99 9.94 -4.10
CA GLN A 130 16.98 11.05 -3.17
C GLN A 130 16.18 10.72 -1.90
N LYS A 131 16.58 11.32 -0.77
CA LYS A 131 15.87 11.27 0.52
C LYS A 131 16.10 12.58 1.26
N PRO A 132 15.08 13.13 1.96
CA PRO A 132 13.69 12.66 2.03
C PRO A 132 12.90 12.98 0.76
N ILE A 133 11.78 12.29 0.54
CA ILE A 133 10.80 12.59 -0.51
C ILE A 133 9.39 12.80 0.05
N THR A 134 8.62 13.63 -0.64
CA THR A 134 7.21 13.90 -0.34
C THR A 134 6.33 13.49 -1.51
N VAL A 135 5.33 12.64 -1.23
CA VAL A 135 4.37 12.15 -2.22
C VAL A 135 3.00 12.76 -1.91
N ALA A 136 2.41 13.45 -2.87
CA ALA A 136 1.09 14.05 -2.73
C ALA A 136 0.01 13.21 -3.44
N ILE A 137 -1.06 12.87 -2.71
CA ILE A 137 -2.21 12.12 -3.21
C ILE A 137 -3.43 13.04 -3.18
N ASP A 138 -3.83 13.51 -4.36
CA ASP A 138 -5.02 14.34 -4.55
C ASP A 138 -6.16 13.51 -5.14
N GLY A 139 -7.36 14.08 -5.18
CA GLY A 139 -8.57 13.41 -5.62
C GLY A 139 -9.81 13.86 -4.85
N ARG A 140 -10.97 13.60 -5.43
CA ARG A 140 -12.27 13.99 -4.86
C ARG A 140 -12.56 13.28 -3.54
N SER A 141 -13.45 13.81 -2.71
CA SER A 141 -13.94 13.06 -1.55
C SER A 141 -14.50 11.69 -1.96
N GLY A 142 -14.22 10.65 -1.17
CA GLY A 142 -14.60 9.27 -1.48
C GLY A 142 -13.78 8.55 -2.56
N SER A 143 -12.77 9.18 -3.17
CA SER A 143 -11.98 8.55 -4.25
C SER A 143 -10.94 7.51 -3.79
N GLY A 144 -10.81 7.26 -2.48
CA GLY A 144 -9.84 6.30 -1.94
C GLY A 144 -8.44 6.84 -1.60
N LYS A 145 -8.22 8.16 -1.60
CA LYS A 145 -6.92 8.78 -1.23
C LYS A 145 -6.37 8.28 0.10
N SER A 146 -7.17 8.34 1.15
CA SER A 146 -6.77 7.94 2.49
C SER A 146 -6.54 6.42 2.56
N TYR A 147 -7.21 5.62 1.72
CA TYR A 147 -6.93 4.19 1.58
C TYR A 147 -5.55 3.96 0.96
N LEU A 148 -5.22 4.65 -0.15
CA LEU A 148 -3.89 4.56 -0.77
C LEU A 148 -2.79 5.07 0.18
N ALA A 149 -3.02 6.18 0.87
CA ALA A 149 -2.09 6.72 1.85
C ALA A 149 -1.83 5.73 3.00
N LYS A 150 -2.88 5.07 3.50
CA LYS A 150 -2.77 4.01 4.51
C LYS A 150 -2.01 2.80 3.97
N LEU A 151 -2.27 2.39 2.73
CA LEU A 151 -1.55 1.29 2.10
C LEU A 151 -0.05 1.58 1.96
N LEU A 152 0.32 2.81 1.58
CA LEU A 152 1.71 3.26 1.53
C LEU A 152 2.34 3.30 2.93
N HIS A 153 1.62 3.79 3.93
CA HIS A 153 2.05 3.76 5.32
C HIS A 153 2.33 2.32 5.80
N ASP A 154 1.43 1.38 5.51
CA ASP A 154 1.59 -0.02 5.93
C ASP A 154 2.80 -0.68 5.25
N VAL A 155 3.11 -0.29 4.01
CA VAL A 155 4.27 -0.79 3.25
C VAL A 155 5.58 -0.12 3.66
N TYR A 156 5.59 1.18 3.95
CA TYR A 156 6.85 1.92 4.13
C TYR A 156 7.10 2.39 5.56
N GLY A 157 6.11 2.33 6.45
CA GLY A 157 6.17 2.93 7.78
C GLY A 157 6.19 4.45 7.75
N CYS A 158 5.85 5.07 6.61
CA CYS A 158 5.95 6.52 6.42
C CYS A 158 4.84 7.29 7.13
N PRO A 159 5.10 8.51 7.63
CA PRO A 159 4.05 9.38 8.13
C PRO A 159 3.10 9.80 7.00
N VAL A 160 1.84 10.03 7.38
CA VAL A 160 0.77 10.53 6.52
C VAL A 160 0.24 11.82 7.11
N ILE A 161 0.19 12.87 6.30
CA ILE A 161 -0.35 14.18 6.66
C ILE A 161 -1.63 14.40 5.85
N SER A 162 -2.74 14.59 6.56
CA SER A 162 -4.02 14.90 5.93
C SER A 162 -4.15 16.40 5.68
N MET A 163 -4.53 16.79 4.46
CA MET A 163 -4.86 18.18 4.13
C MET A 163 -6.12 18.67 4.86
N ASP A 164 -6.96 17.75 5.34
CA ASP A 164 -8.16 18.09 6.11
C ASP A 164 -7.79 18.75 7.46
N HIS A 165 -6.60 18.49 8.00
CA HIS A 165 -6.07 19.21 9.18
C HIS A 165 -5.88 20.72 8.92
N PHE A 166 -5.83 21.10 7.65
CA PHE A 166 -5.54 22.44 7.18
C PHE A 166 -6.77 23.19 6.68
N PHE A 167 -8.00 22.81 7.06
CA PHE A 167 -9.16 23.65 6.77
C PHE A 167 -9.02 25.08 7.34
N LEU A 168 -9.69 26.03 6.67
CA LEU A 168 -9.77 27.42 7.13
C LEU A 168 -10.62 27.57 8.40
N GLN A 169 -10.16 28.43 9.32
CA GLN A 169 -10.95 28.95 10.43
C GLN A 169 -12.11 29.83 9.91
N PRO A 170 -13.20 30.04 10.66
CA PRO A 170 -14.39 30.75 10.19
C PRO A 170 -14.05 32.18 9.75
N LYS A 171 -13.17 32.86 10.49
CA LYS A 171 -12.69 34.22 10.17
C LYS A 171 -11.93 34.34 8.85
N GLN A 172 -11.40 33.25 8.30
CA GLN A 172 -10.67 33.24 7.03
C GLN A 172 -11.60 32.98 5.82
N ARG A 173 -12.84 32.50 6.05
CA ARG A 173 -13.79 32.04 5.03
C ARG A 173 -14.55 33.20 4.37
N THR A 174 -13.82 34.13 3.75
CA THR A 174 -14.45 35.21 2.97
C THR A 174 -15.08 34.68 1.69
N LYS A 175 -16.11 35.35 1.14
CA LYS A 175 -16.73 34.97 -0.15
C LYS A 175 -15.69 34.87 -1.28
N LYS A 176 -14.73 35.80 -1.32
CA LYS A 176 -13.63 35.79 -2.29
C LYS A 176 -12.78 34.53 -2.13
N ARG A 177 -12.34 34.22 -0.91
CA ARG A 177 -11.51 33.05 -0.63
C ARG A 177 -12.22 31.74 -0.97
N LEU A 178 -13.48 31.58 -0.55
CA LEU A 178 -14.26 30.38 -0.85
C LEU A 178 -14.56 30.20 -2.35
N GLY A 179 -14.46 31.26 -3.14
CA GLY A 179 -14.57 31.20 -4.60
C GLY A 179 -13.29 30.71 -5.31
N GLU A 180 -12.16 30.63 -4.61
CA GLU A 180 -10.90 30.11 -5.15
C GLU A 180 -10.93 28.57 -5.20
N PRO A 181 -10.34 27.93 -6.21
CA PRO A 181 -10.10 26.49 -6.20
C PRO A 181 -9.25 26.10 -4.98
N GLY A 182 -9.77 25.21 -4.13
CA GLY A 182 -9.09 24.85 -2.88
C GLY A 182 -9.16 25.93 -1.80
N GLY A 183 -10.00 26.95 -1.99
CA GLY A 183 -10.21 28.06 -1.07
C GLY A 183 -10.72 27.67 0.32
N ASN A 184 -11.11 26.41 0.53
CA ASN A 184 -11.46 25.86 1.86
C ASN A 184 -10.23 25.44 2.69
N ILE A 185 -9.06 25.35 2.07
CA ILE A 185 -7.80 24.92 2.70
C ILE A 185 -6.92 26.15 2.99
N ASP A 186 -6.31 26.16 4.16
CA ASP A 186 -5.24 27.06 4.61
C ASP A 186 -3.90 26.55 4.07
N TYR A 187 -3.73 26.61 2.74
CA TYR A 187 -2.50 26.15 2.08
C TYR A 187 -1.28 26.99 2.50
N GLU A 188 -1.48 28.23 2.93
CA GLU A 188 -0.45 29.09 3.51
C GLU A 188 0.03 28.57 4.86
N ARG A 189 -0.88 28.10 5.73
CA ARG A 189 -0.51 27.42 6.98
C ARG A 189 0.20 26.11 6.73
N PHE A 190 -0.32 25.28 5.82
CA PHE A 190 0.34 24.02 5.45
C PHE A 190 1.77 24.26 4.96
N GLN A 191 1.98 25.25 4.09
CA GLN A 191 3.31 25.60 3.61
C GLN A 191 4.26 25.98 4.75
N ARG A 192 3.82 26.85 5.67
CA ARG A 192 4.65 27.34 6.79
C ARG A 192 4.93 26.30 7.86
N GLU A 193 3.94 25.47 8.19
CA GLU A 193 4.02 24.53 9.33
C GLU A 193 4.56 23.16 8.93
N VAL A 194 4.39 22.75 7.67
CA VAL A 194 4.72 21.41 7.19
C VAL A 194 5.77 21.45 6.09
N LEU A 195 5.48 22.04 4.92
CA LEU A 195 6.36 21.89 3.75
C LEU A 195 7.79 22.39 3.98
N THR A 196 7.95 23.50 4.68
CA THR A 196 9.27 24.04 5.04
C THR A 196 10.06 23.11 5.96
N LYS A 197 9.38 22.35 6.81
CA LYS A 197 10.00 21.45 7.81
C LYS A 197 10.30 20.07 7.25
N LEU A 198 9.54 19.59 6.27
CA LEU A 198 9.79 18.30 5.62
C LEU A 198 11.20 18.18 5.00
N LYS A 199 11.79 19.30 4.57
CA LYS A 199 13.16 19.35 4.03
C LYS A 199 14.24 19.52 5.11
N GLY A 200 13.87 19.99 6.31
CA GLY A 200 14.81 20.36 7.37
C GLY A 200 15.43 19.16 8.10
N GLY A 201 14.76 17.99 8.06
CA GLY A 201 15.26 16.78 8.73
C GLY A 201 15.15 16.81 10.26
N ASP A 202 14.48 17.81 10.83
CA ASP A 202 14.18 17.91 12.26
C ASP A 202 12.80 17.33 12.57
N SER A 203 12.63 16.81 13.79
CA SER A 203 11.32 16.45 14.30
C SER A 203 10.45 17.69 14.45
N PHE A 204 9.18 17.59 14.06
CA PHE A 204 8.25 18.71 14.19
C PHE A 204 6.82 18.26 14.47
N SER A 205 6.03 19.18 14.99
CA SER A 205 4.57 19.10 14.99
C SER A 205 3.97 20.29 14.24
N TYR A 206 2.70 20.15 13.90
CA TYR A 206 1.87 21.18 13.29
C TYR A 206 0.52 21.23 14.00
N ARG A 207 -0.30 22.23 13.67
CA ARG A 207 -1.62 22.39 14.26
C ARG A 207 -2.67 21.73 13.38
N ILE A 208 -3.48 20.87 13.98
CA ILE A 208 -4.69 20.32 13.37
C ILE A 208 -5.83 21.26 13.72
N TYR A 209 -6.55 21.75 12.72
CA TYR A 209 -7.76 22.53 12.97
C TYR A 209 -8.95 21.59 13.12
N ASP A 210 -9.56 21.59 14.30
CA ASP A 210 -10.80 20.85 14.56
C ASP A 210 -11.98 21.78 14.28
N CYS A 211 -12.76 21.44 13.24
CA CYS A 211 -13.90 22.23 12.83
C CYS A 211 -15.12 22.08 13.74
N GLN A 212 -15.17 21.05 14.59
CA GLN A 212 -16.28 20.82 15.53
C GLN A 212 -16.13 21.71 16.77
N GLU A 213 -14.91 21.75 17.30
CA GLU A 213 -14.57 22.50 18.52
C GLU A 213 -14.07 23.93 18.24
N ASP A 214 -13.97 24.32 16.96
CA ASP A 214 -13.40 25.58 16.46
C ASP A 214 -12.05 25.93 17.13
N ASN A 215 -11.17 24.94 17.25
CA ASN A 215 -9.90 25.09 17.96
C ASN A 215 -8.73 24.44 17.21
N PHE A 216 -7.53 24.63 17.76
CA PHE A 216 -6.33 23.96 17.28
C PHE A 216 -5.92 22.87 18.25
N LEU A 217 -5.74 21.67 17.72
CA LEU A 217 -5.10 20.56 18.39
C LEU A 217 -3.64 20.45 17.91
N ALA A 218 -2.76 19.95 18.77
CA ALA A 218 -1.40 19.62 18.34
C ALA A 218 -1.39 18.28 17.61
N SER A 219 -0.70 18.20 16.46
CA SER A 219 -0.39 16.91 15.85
C SER A 219 0.55 16.10 16.74
N PRO A 220 0.57 14.76 16.59
CA PRO A 220 1.70 13.96 17.07
C PRO A 220 3.02 14.51 16.52
N VAL A 221 4.10 14.34 17.29
CA VAL A 221 5.45 14.71 16.85
C VAL A 221 5.85 13.79 15.70
N MET A 222 6.13 14.39 14.55
CA MET A 222 6.63 13.70 13.37
C MET A 222 8.15 13.60 13.45
N SER A 223 8.66 12.38 13.50
CA SER A 223 10.09 12.13 13.34
C SER A 223 10.49 12.17 11.86
N PRO A 224 11.73 12.55 11.54
CA PRO A 224 12.24 12.52 10.17
C PRO A 224 12.08 11.13 9.55
N HIS A 225 11.57 11.09 8.33
CA HIS A 225 11.34 9.83 7.61
C HIS A 225 11.75 9.99 6.13
N PRO A 226 12.34 8.96 5.48
CA PRO A 226 12.73 9.02 4.07
C PRO A 226 11.60 9.33 3.08
N LEU A 227 10.37 9.03 3.47
CA LEU A 227 9.14 9.21 2.69
C LEU A 227 8.09 9.86 3.57
N THR A 228 7.43 10.91 3.11
CA THR A 228 6.20 11.44 3.73
C THR A 228 5.08 11.47 2.72
N ILE A 229 3.88 11.05 3.13
CA ILE A 229 2.67 11.14 2.31
C ILE A 229 1.87 12.37 2.73
N VAL A 230 1.47 13.17 1.76
CA VAL A 230 0.50 14.26 1.93
C VAL A 230 -0.75 13.85 1.17
N GLU A 231 -1.85 13.61 1.86
CA GLU A 231 -3.09 13.16 1.22
C GLU A 231 -4.22 14.15 1.46
N GLY A 232 -5.10 14.29 0.49
CA GLY A 232 -6.33 15.08 0.64
C GLY A 232 -6.63 15.93 -0.57
N SER A 233 -7.86 16.44 -0.61
CA SER A 233 -8.33 17.27 -1.71
C SER A 233 -7.50 18.56 -1.78
N TYR A 234 -7.07 18.95 -2.98
CA TYR A 234 -6.22 20.11 -3.22
C TYR A 234 -4.79 19.96 -2.66
N SER A 235 -4.32 18.74 -2.38
CA SER A 235 -2.90 18.52 -2.08
C SER A 235 -2.00 18.87 -3.26
N HIS A 236 -2.52 18.89 -4.50
CA HIS A 236 -1.80 19.38 -5.70
C HIS A 236 -1.95 20.88 -5.95
N HIS A 237 -2.52 21.65 -5.01
CA HIS A 237 -2.70 23.10 -5.18
C HIS A 237 -1.40 23.78 -5.67
N PRO A 238 -1.43 24.69 -6.65
CA PRO A 238 -0.21 25.24 -7.27
C PRO A 238 0.81 25.82 -6.28
N ALA A 239 0.34 26.43 -5.19
CA ALA A 239 1.21 26.95 -4.12
C ALA A 239 2.05 25.87 -3.41
N LEU A 240 1.61 24.60 -3.45
CA LEU A 240 2.24 23.46 -2.80
C LEU A 240 3.10 22.63 -3.77
N ALA A 241 3.00 22.91 -5.08
CA ALA A 241 3.56 22.07 -6.13
C ALA A 241 5.07 21.86 -6.03
N ALA A 242 5.83 22.85 -5.54
CA ALA A 242 7.29 22.79 -5.39
C ALA A 242 7.75 21.95 -4.18
N GLY A 243 6.81 21.54 -3.31
CA GLY A 243 7.07 20.72 -2.13
C GLY A 243 6.95 19.21 -2.36
N HIS A 244 6.48 18.77 -3.53
CA HIS A 244 6.13 17.37 -3.81
C HIS A 244 7.03 16.78 -4.90
N ASP A 245 7.60 15.61 -4.62
CA ASP A 245 8.46 14.86 -5.55
C ASP A 245 7.66 13.93 -6.46
N LEU A 246 6.53 13.41 -5.98
CA LEU A 246 5.59 12.60 -6.74
C LEU A 246 4.16 13.08 -6.49
N LYS A 247 3.36 13.13 -7.56
CA LYS A 247 1.96 13.53 -7.52
C LYS A 247 1.09 12.41 -8.07
N VAL A 248 0.11 11.97 -7.29
CA VAL A 248 -0.87 10.92 -7.61
C VAL A 248 -2.27 11.52 -7.56
N PHE A 249 -3.11 11.20 -8.56
CA PHE A 249 -4.49 11.66 -8.68
C PHE A 249 -5.40 10.49 -9.08
#